data_AF-A0A7T0P094-F1
#
_entry.id   AF-A0A7T0P094-F1
#
_cell.length_a   1.000
_cell.length_b   1.000
_cell.length_c   1.000
_cell.angle_alpha   90.00
_cell.angle_beta   90.00
_cell.angle_gamma   90.00
#
_symmetry.space_group_name_H-M   'P 1'
#
loop_
_entity.id
_entity.type
_entity.pdbx_description
1 polymer ?
#
loop_
_entity_poly.entity_id
_entity_poly.type
_entity_poly.pdbx_seq_one_letter_code
_entity_poly.pdbx_strand_id
1 'polypeptide(L)' 'MMTLNIDDDTADMLNQLSQRQHISQSQLLKNLLTEYLEDMADAAAADAALLELANGKNGVISMAEWEQQLNALEH' A
#
# COMPACT_ATOMS: atom_id res chain seq x y z
N MET A 1 -16.54 -17.16 -6.86
CA MET A 1 -16.71 -16.00 -7.75
C MET A 1 -17.19 -14.85 -6.92
N MET A 2 -16.49 -13.73 -6.94
CA MET A 2 -16.97 -12.46 -6.38
C MET A 2 -17.64 -11.70 -7.52
N THR A 3 -18.86 -11.23 -7.31
CA THR A 3 -19.60 -10.44 -8.32
C THR A 3 -19.66 -9.01 -7.81
N LEU A 4 -18.97 -8.11 -8.50
CA LEU A 4 -18.97 -6.68 -8.20
C LEU A 4 -20.00 -6.02 -9.12
N ASN A 5 -21.02 -5.37 -8.54
CA ASN A 5 -21.91 -4.53 -9.31
C ASN A 5 -21.25 -3.17 -9.48
N ILE A 6 -21.01 -2.82 -10.74
CA ILE A 6 -20.38 -1.56 -11.13
C ILE A 6 -21.39 -0.84 -12.03
N ASP A 7 -21.50 0.47 -11.90
CA ASP A 7 -22.33 1.27 -12.80
C ASP A 7 -21.73 1.28 -14.22
N ASP A 8 -22.58 1.62 -15.19
CA ASP A 8 -22.21 1.58 -16.61
C ASP A 8 -21.08 2.58 -16.94
N ASP A 9 -21.05 3.76 -16.31
CA ASP A 9 -20.00 4.76 -16.56
C ASP A 9 -18.62 4.27 -16.08
N THR A 10 -18.58 3.68 -14.89
CA THR A 10 -17.35 3.07 -14.35
C THR A 10 -16.92 1.86 -15.17
N ALA A 11 -17.86 1.04 -15.65
CA ALA A 11 -17.56 -0.09 -16.53
C ALA A 11 -16.97 0.37 -17.88
N ASP A 12 -17.50 1.43 -18.47
CA ASP A 12 -16.97 2.02 -19.70
C ASP A 12 -15.56 2.59 -19.48
N MET A 13 -15.31 3.25 -18.36
CA MET A 13 -13.98 3.77 -18.04
C MET A 13 -12.96 2.64 -17.83
N LEU A 14 -13.33 1.56 -17.12
CA LEU A 14 -12.50 0.37 -16.97
C LEU A 14 -12.21 -0.30 -18.32
N ASN A 15 -13.18 -0.31 -19.23
CA ASN A 15 -12.99 -0.84 -20.58
C ASN A 15 -11.93 -0.04 -21.36
N GLN A 16 -12.05 1.28 -21.37
CA GLN A 16 -11.09 2.15 -22.05
C GLN A 16 -9.67 2.03 -21.48
N LEU A 17 -9.54 1.96 -20.15
CA LEU A 17 -8.25 1.78 -19.48
C LEU A 17 -7.64 0.41 -19.76
N SER A 18 -8.45 -0.64 -19.76
CA SER A 18 -8.00 -2.00 -20.06
C SER A 18 -7.46 -2.12 -21.49
N GLN A 19 -8.10 -1.44 -22.44
CA GLN A 19 -7.67 -1.39 -23.84
C GLN A 19 -6.34 -0.63 -24.00
N ARG A 20 -6.16 0.51 -23.31
CA ARG A 20 -4.91 1.27 -23.34
C ARG A 20 -3.72 0.51 -22.75
N GLN A 21 -3.97 -0.30 -21.73
CA GLN A 21 -2.94 -1.08 -21.04
C GLN A 21 -2.77 -2.50 -21.58
N HIS A 22 -3.57 -2.90 -22.59
CA HIS A 22 -3.57 -4.25 -23.17
C HIS A 22 -3.74 -5.39 -22.15
N ILE A 23 -4.57 -5.15 -21.12
CA ILE A 23 -4.89 -6.15 -20.08
C ILE A 23 -6.39 -6.38 -20.01
N SER A 24 -6.83 -7.46 -19.37
CA SER A 24 -8.27 -7.68 -19.14
C SER A 24 -8.80 -6.71 -18.08
N GLN A 25 -10.08 -6.35 -18.18
CA GLN A 25 -10.76 -5.54 -17.17
C GLN A 25 -10.65 -6.14 -15.76
N SER A 26 -10.75 -7.47 -15.64
CA SER A 26 -10.59 -8.18 -14.37
C SER A 26 -9.18 -8.05 -13.79
N GLN A 27 -8.15 -8.06 -14.64
CA GLN A 27 -6.77 -7.88 -14.22
C GLN A 27 -6.51 -6.42 -13.82
N LEU A 28 -7.05 -5.47 -14.57
CA LEU A 28 -6.98 -4.04 -14.22
C LEU A 28 -7.64 -3.77 -12.85
N LEU A 29 -8.85 -4.27 -12.65
CA LEU A 29 -9.57 -4.18 -11.37
C LEU A 29 -8.79 -4.79 -10.22
N LYS A 30 -8.20 -5.96 -10.44
CA LYS A 30 -7.36 -6.62 -9.43
C LYS A 30 -6.15 -5.75 -9.07
N ASN A 31 -5.46 -5.19 -10.06
CA ASN A 31 -4.29 -4.35 -9.82
C ASN A 31 -4.68 -3.08 -9.05
N LEU A 32 -5.71 -2.37 -9.49
CA LEU A 32 -6.21 -1.17 -8.82
C LEU A 32 -6.64 -1.44 -7.37
N LEU A 33 -7.36 -2.54 -7.13
CA LEU A 33 -7.75 -2.92 -5.77
C LEU A 33 -6.55 -3.32 -4.91
N THR A 34 -5.53 -3.96 -5.51
CA THR A 34 -4.31 -4.32 -4.78
C THR A 34 -3.56 -3.06 -4.36
N GLU A 35 -3.32 -2.13 -5.29
CA GLU A 35 -2.65 -0.85 -5.01
C GLU A 35 -3.42 -0.04 -3.97
N TYR A 36 -4.75 0.07 -4.09
CA TYR A 36 -5.55 0.81 -3.12
C TYR A 36 -5.52 0.20 -1.71
N LEU A 37 -5.56 -1.14 -1.61
CA LEU A 37 -5.48 -1.81 -0.32
C LEU A 37 -4.08 -1.73 0.29
N GLU A 38 -3.04 -1.76 -0.54
CA GLU A 38 -1.65 -1.54 -0.12
C GLU A 38 -1.46 -0.12 0.40
N ASP A 39 -1.90 0.89 -0.35
CA ASP A 39 -1.89 2.31 0.07
C ASP A 39 -2.65 2.52 1.39
N MET A 40 -3.81 1.86 1.56
CA MET A 40 -4.57 1.91 2.80
C MET A 40 -3.86 1.23 3.97
N ALA A 41 -3.25 0.07 3.73
CA ALA A 41 -2.49 -0.65 4.74
C ALA A 41 -1.27 0.17 5.17
N ASP A 42 -0.59 0.81 4.23
CA ASP A 42 0.54 1.68 4.47
C ASP A 42 0.13 2.95 5.22
N ALA A 43 -0.99 3.58 4.85
CA ALA A 43 -1.55 4.71 5.58
C ALA A 43 -1.91 4.33 7.02
N ALA A 44 -2.56 3.17 7.22
CA ALA A 44 -2.90 2.67 8.54
C ALA A 44 -1.65 2.32 9.38
N ALA A 45 -0.61 1.78 8.75
CA ALA A 45 0.67 1.51 9.39
C ALA A 45 1.39 2.80 9.79
N ALA A 46 1.36 3.83 8.94
CA ALA A 46 1.91 5.15 9.24
C ALA A 46 1.17 5.83 10.40
N ASP A 47 -0.16 5.77 10.42
CA ASP A 47 -0.98 6.28 11.52
C ASP A 47 -0.72 5.52 12.83
N ALA A 48 -0.56 4.20 12.78
CA ALA A 48 -0.18 3.40 13.93
C ALA A 48 1.21 3.77 14.45
N ALA A 49 2.19 3.94 13.56
CA ALA A 49 3.55 4.37 13.92
C ALA A 49 3.56 5.78 14.53
N LEU A 50 2.76 6.71 13.98
CA LEU A 50 2.56 8.04 14.55
C LEU A 50 1.90 7.99 15.93
N LEU A 51 0.92 7.11 16.12
CA LEU A 51 0.28 6.90 17.42
C LEU A 51 1.25 6.33 18.45
N GLU A 52 2.12 5.39 18.06
CA GLU A 52 3.18 4.87 18.93
C GLU A 52 4.19 5.95 19.32
N LEU A 53 4.62 6.79 18.36
CA LEU A 53 5.48 7.94 18.61
C LEU A 53 4.81 8.97 19.54
N ALA A 54 3.53 9.29 19.28
CA ALA A 54 2.73 10.21 20.08
C ALA A 54 2.49 9.71 21.52
N ASN A 55 2.38 8.40 21.70
CA ASN A 55 2.30 7.74 23.02
C ASN A 55 3.65 7.63 23.74
N GLY A 56 4.69 8.32 23.25
CA GLY A 56 5.97 8.43 23.94
C GLY A 56 6.92 7.27 23.68
N LYS A 57 6.63 6.41 22.70
CA LYS A 57 7.61 5.46 22.16
C LYS A 57 8.57 6.22 21.27
N ASN A 58 9.31 7.16 21.87
CA ASN A 58 10.29 7.97 21.19
C ASN A 58 11.51 7.06 20.95
N GLY A 59 11.46 6.31 19.85
CA GLY A 59 12.57 5.51 19.34
C GLY A 59 13.71 6.41 18.86
N VAL A 60 14.19 7.31 19.70
CA VAL A 60 15.45 8.01 19.48
C VAL A 60 16.54 7.01 19.82
N ILE A 61 16.86 6.15 18.86
CA ILE A 61 18.10 5.40 18.88
C ILE A 61 19.23 6.40 18.69
N SER A 62 20.23 6.34 19.55
CA SER A 62 21.44 7.16 19.38
C SER A 62 22.17 6.72 18.10
N MET A 63 22.94 7.63 17.49
CA MET A 63 23.72 7.31 16.28
C MET A 63 24.61 6.07 16.48
N ALA A 64 25.14 5.89 17.69
CA ALA A 64 25.95 4.73 18.05
C ALA A 64 25.15 3.41 18.07
N GLU A 65 23.90 3.44 18.56
CA GLU A 65 23.02 2.26 18.54
C GLU A 65 22.58 1.92 17.11
N TRP A 66 22.38 2.93 16.26
CA TRP A 66 22.07 2.73 14.85
C TRP A 66 23.24 2.08 14.09
N GLU A 67 24.47 2.57 14.27
CA GLU A 67 25.67 1.98 13.66
C GLU A 67 25.92 0.53 14.11
N GLN A 68 25.60 0.23 15.37
CA GLN A 68 25.75 -1.13 15.91
C GLN A 68 24.73 -2.10 15.32
N GLN A 69 23.48 -1.67 15.13
CA GLN A 69 22.44 -2.48 14.50
C GLN A 69 22.69 -2.68 13.01
N LEU A 70 23.23 -1.67 12.32
CA LEU A 70 23.60 -1.77 10.90
C LEU A 70 24.69 -2.82 10.66
N ASN A 71 25.76 -2.79 11.46
CA ASN A 71 26.85 -3.77 11.38
C ASN A 71 26.39 -5.20 11.71
N ALA A 72 25.37 -5.37 12.55
CA ALA A 72 24.82 -6.67 12.89
C ALA A 72 23.99 -7.32 11.75
N LEU A 73 23.58 -6.53 10.76
CA LEU A 73 22.83 -6.99 9.58
C LEU A 73 23.74 -7.31 8.38
N GLU A 74 24.99 -6.83 8.40
CA GLU A 74 25.98 -7.06 7.33
C GLU A 74 26.85 -8.32 7.54
N HIS A 75 26.55 -9.13 8.58
CA HIS A 75 27.18 -10.41 8.89
C HIS A 75 26.19 -11.57 8.80
#